data_AF-A0A522IE72-F1
#
_entry.id   AF-A0A522IE72-F1
#
_cell.length_a   1.000
_cell.length_b   1.000
_cell.length_c   1.000
_cell.angle_alpha   90.00
_cell.angle_beta   90.00
_cell.angle_gamma   90.00
#
_symmetry.space_group_name_H-M   'P 1'
#
loop_
_entity.id
_entity.type
_entity.pdbx_description
1 polymer ?
#
loop_
_entity_poly.entity_id
_entity_poly.type
_entity_poly.pdbx_seq_one_letter_code
_entity_poly.pdbx_strand_id
1 'polypeptide(L)'
;MLDPNQLRKDMATVVNALARRNVLFDAGRFGQLEARRKAVQVETETLQARRNALAKLIGQRKSKGEDATAEMSESQSIPVRLKDLEHDLALVQGELNEWLMTIPNL
;
A
#
# COMPACT_ATOMS: atom_id res chain seq x y z
N MET A 1 -9.23 20.98 -1.36
CA MET A 1 -8.64 19.93 -0.52
C MET A 1 -7.20 19.78 -0.96
N LEU A 2 -6.26 19.65 -0.02
CA LEU A 2 -4.85 19.50 -0.34
C LEU A 2 -4.65 18.18 -1.12
N ASP A 3 -4.01 18.23 -2.29
CA ASP A 3 -3.80 17.03 -3.12
C ASP A 3 -2.66 16.18 -2.53
N PRO A 4 -2.92 14.92 -2.12
CA PRO A 4 -1.87 14.01 -1.65
C PRO A 4 -0.78 13.79 -2.70
N ASN A 5 -1.10 13.87 -3.99
CA ASN A 5 -0.12 13.73 -5.05
C ASN A 5 0.86 14.90 -5.10
N GLN A 6 0.41 16.11 -4.76
CA GLN A 6 1.29 17.27 -4.68
C GLN A 6 2.25 17.14 -3.50
N LEU A 7 1.77 16.67 -2.34
CA LEU A 7 2.60 16.36 -1.18
C LEU A 7 3.64 15.28 -1.47
N ARG A 8 3.29 14.24 -2.24
CA ARG A 8 4.22 13.18 -2.65
C ARG A 8 5.32 13.68 -3.59
N LYS A 9 4.98 14.62 -4.48
CA LYS A 9 5.93 15.17 -5.46
C LYS A 9 6.85 16.21 -4.85
N ASP A 10 6.29 17.12 -4.05
CA ASP A 10 7.02 18.24 -3.46
C ASP A 10 6.39 18.70 -2.14
N MET A 11 6.70 17.94 -1.09
CA MET A 11 6.26 18.23 0.27
C MET A 11 6.82 19.57 0.78
N ALA A 12 8.06 19.91 0.43
CA ALA A 12 8.72 21.13 0.93
C ALA A 12 7.99 22.38 0.44
N THR A 13 7.60 22.44 -0.83
CA THR A 13 6.83 23.56 -1.38
C THR A 13 5.46 23.68 -0.72
N VAL A 14 4.77 22.56 -0.49
CA VAL A 14 3.46 22.55 0.18
C VAL A 14 3.57 23.05 1.63
N VAL A 15 4.54 22.54 2.39
CA VAL A 15 4.77 22.96 3.78
C VAL A 15 5.11 24.46 3.86
N ASN A 16 5.95 24.96 2.95
CA ASN A 16 6.29 26.38 2.89
C ASN A 16 5.08 27.26 2.59
N ALA A 17 4.18 26.84 1.71
CA ALA A 17 2.97 27.58 1.40
C ALA A 17 1.96 27.58 2.56
N LEU A 18 1.84 26.45 3.28
CA LEU A 18 1.03 26.36 4.50
C LEU A 18 1.59 27.25 5.62
N ALA A 19 2.91 27.28 5.78
CA ALA A 19 3.58 28.13 6.76
C ALA A 19 3.32 29.63 6.52
N ARG A 20 3.23 30.08 5.25
CA ARG A 20 2.84 31.46 4.91
C ARG A 20 1.42 31.83 5.36
N ARG A 21 0.56 30.84 5.60
CA ARG A 21 -0.81 31.01 6.11
C ARG A 21 -0.91 30.72 7.62
N ASN A 22 0.23 30.62 8.32
CA ASN A 22 0.32 30.18 9.73
C ASN A 22 -0.30 28.80 10.00
N VAL A 23 -0.29 27.92 9.00
CA VAL A 23 -0.77 26.54 9.13
C VAL A 23 0.41 25.62 9.38
N LEU A 24 0.39 24.90 10.50
CA LEU A 24 1.39 23.89 10.84
C LEU A 24 1.03 22.58 10.14
N PHE A 25 1.96 22.07 9.32
CA PHE A 25 1.85 20.77 8.67
C PHE A 25 2.79 19.77 9.32
N ASP A 26 2.26 18.64 9.78
CA ASP A 26 3.07 17.56 10.37
C ASP A 26 3.64 16.65 9.27
N ALA A 27 4.80 17.03 8.74
CA ALA A 27 5.53 16.23 7.75
C ALA A 27 5.93 14.84 8.29
N GLY A 28 6.13 14.70 9.60
CA GLY A 28 6.45 13.43 10.24
C GLY A 28 5.27 12.46 10.16
N ARG A 29 4.07 12.92 10.51
CA ARG A 29 2.83 12.13 10.40
C ARG A 29 2.56 11.75 8.94
N PHE A 30 2.69 12.69 8.00
CA PHE A 30 2.53 12.39 6.58
C PHE A 30 3.50 11.30 6.11
N GLY A 31 4.77 11.42 6.48
CA GLY A 31 5.80 10.45 6.13
C GLY A 31 5.51 9.04 6.66
N GLN A 32 4.99 8.92 7.89
CA GLN A 32 4.63 7.64 8.49
C GLN A 32 3.46 6.97 7.77
N LEU A 33 2.38 7.72 7.50
CA LEU A 33 1.22 7.21 6.75
C LEU A 33 1.64 6.77 5.35
N GLU A 34 2.48 7.55 4.70
CA GLU A 34 2.89 7.26 3.34
C GLU A 34 3.89 6.11 3.25
N ALA A 35 4.75 5.94 4.26
CA ALA A 35 5.58 4.76 4.41
C ALA A 35 4.73 3.49 4.60
N ARG A 36 3.69 3.54 5.44
CA ARG A 36 2.76 2.42 5.64
C ARG A 36 2.01 2.09 4.36
N ARG A 37 1.47 3.09 3.65
CA ARG A 37 0.81 2.91 2.35
C ARG A 37 1.73 2.21 1.34
N LYS A 38 2.98 2.67 1.24
CA LYS A 38 3.96 2.09 0.32
C LYS A 38 4.33 0.66 0.71
N ALA A 39 4.49 0.37 1.99
CA ALA A 39 4.78 -0.98 2.48
C ALA A 39 3.66 -1.97 2.10
N VAL A 40 2.40 -1.60 2.34
CA VAL A 40 1.23 -2.42 1.98
C VAL A 40 1.17 -2.66 0.47
N GLN A 41 1.44 -1.63 -0.33
CA GLN A 41 1.45 -1.75 -1.79
C GLN A 41 2.55 -2.73 -2.28
N VAL A 42 3.77 -2.61 -1.73
CA VAL A 42 4.88 -3.51 -2.06
C VAL A 42 4.59 -4.95 -1.62
N GLU A 43 4.00 -5.15 -0.45
CA GLU A 43 3.62 -6.48 0.04
C GLU A 43 2.55 -7.11 -0.86
N THR A 44 1.57 -6.32 -1.30
CA THR A 44 0.52 -6.74 -2.24
C THR A 44 1.11 -7.21 -3.57
N GLU A 45 2.00 -6.41 -4.17
CA GLU A 45 2.70 -6.76 -5.41
C GLU A 45 3.55 -8.03 -5.25
N THR A 46 4.25 -8.15 -4.11
CA THR A 46 5.08 -9.31 -3.77
C THR A 46 4.24 -10.59 -3.67
N LEU A 47 3.08 -10.52 -3.00
CA LEU A 47 2.18 -11.66 -2.85
C LEU A 47 1.52 -12.06 -4.16
N GLN A 48 1.14 -11.09 -5.01
CA GLN A 48 0.63 -11.36 -6.35
C GLN A 48 1.70 -12.07 -7.20
N ALA A 49 2.95 -11.60 -7.18
CA ALA A 49 4.06 -12.25 -7.85
C ALA A 49 4.29 -13.68 -7.33
N ARG A 50 4.24 -13.87 -6.01
CA ARG A 50 4.40 -15.18 -5.36
C ARG A 50 3.29 -16.15 -5.75
N ARG A 51 2.03 -15.71 -5.78
CA ARG A 51 0.89 -16.52 -6.24
C ARG A 51 1.08 -16.98 -7.69
N ASN A 52 1.52 -16.09 -8.57
CA ASN A 52 1.77 -16.42 -9.97
C ASN A 52 2.92 -17.43 -10.13
N ALA A 53 3.98 -17.30 -9.32
CA ALA A 53 5.08 -18.25 -9.29
C ALA A 53 4.61 -19.64 -8.79
N LEU A 54 3.83 -19.68 -7.71
CA LEU A 54 3.25 -20.92 -7.18
C LEU A 54 2.34 -21.60 -8.20
N ALA A 55 1.48 -20.85 -8.90
CA ALA A 55 0.61 -21.40 -9.94
C ALA A 55 1.40 -22.11 -11.05
N LYS A 56 2.54 -21.53 -11.47
CA LYS A 56 3.44 -22.16 -12.44
C LYS A 56 4.10 -23.44 -11.88
N LEU A 57 4.58 -23.39 -10.64
CA LEU A 57 5.20 -24.55 -9.96
C LEU A 57 4.21 -25.70 -9.81
N ILE A 58 2.98 -25.43 -9.38
CA ILE A 58 1.91 -26.42 -9.25
C ILE A 58 1.64 -27.08 -10.60
N GLY A 59 1.53 -26.29 -11.68
CA GLY A 59 1.33 -26.82 -13.03
C GLY A 59 2.47 -27.74 -13.47
N GLN A 60 3.72 -27.33 -13.24
CA GLN A 60 4.90 -28.13 -13.57
C GLN A 60 4.95 -29.44 -12.77
N ARG A 61 4.74 -29.40 -11.45
CA ARG A 61 4.73 -30.58 -10.57
C ARG A 61 3.63 -31.56 -10.98
N LYS A 62 2.40 -31.06 -11.20
CA LYS A 62 1.28 -31.89 -11.67
C LYS A 62 1.55 -32.52 -13.04
N SER A 63 2.18 -31.79 -13.97
CA SER A 63 2.55 -32.37 -15.28
C SER A 63 3.61 -33.47 -15.19
N LYS A 64 4.43 -33.46 -14.14
CA LYS A 64 5.45 -34.49 -13.85
C LYS A 64 4.91 -35.65 -13.00
N GLY A 65 3.65 -35.58 -12.56
CA GLY A 65 3.08 -36.55 -11.62
C GLY A 65 3.61 -36.42 -10.18
N GLU A 66 4.23 -35.28 -9.85
CA GLU A 66 4.77 -34.98 -8.52
C GLU A 66 3.68 -34.35 -7.62
N ASP A 67 3.80 -34.54 -6.31
CA ASP A 67 2.89 -33.93 -5.33
C ASP A 67 3.08 -32.40 -5.25
N ALA A 68 1.98 -31.65 -5.37
CA ALA A 68 1.94 -30.19 -5.31
C ALA A 68 1.09 -29.66 -4.15
N THR A 69 0.78 -30.51 -3.17
CA THR A 69 -0.14 -30.18 -2.06
C THR A 69 0.37 -29.02 -1.22
N ALA A 70 1.69 -28.94 -0.97
CA ALA A 70 2.31 -27.83 -0.24
C ALA A 70 2.13 -26.49 -0.95
N GLU A 71 2.46 -26.43 -2.24
CA GLU A 71 2.33 -25.21 -3.06
C GLU A 71 0.86 -24.80 -3.24
N MET A 72 -0.04 -25.79 -3.35
CA MET A 72 -1.49 -25.53 -3.41
C MET A 72 -2.01 -24.91 -2.12
N SER A 73 -1.60 -25.43 -0.97
CA SER A 73 -1.97 -24.87 0.34
C SER A 73 -1.43 -23.45 0.51
N GLU A 74 -0.19 -23.19 0.11
CA GLU A 74 0.40 -21.85 0.16
C GLU A 74 -0.35 -20.88 -0.75
N SER A 75 -0.63 -21.29 -1.99
CA SER A 75 -1.38 -20.50 -2.97
C SER A 75 -2.80 -20.15 -2.50
N GLN A 76 -3.45 -21.04 -1.72
CA GLN A 76 -4.76 -20.78 -1.13
C GLN A 76 -4.75 -19.76 0.02
N SER A 77 -3.62 -19.61 0.72
CA SER A 77 -3.49 -18.63 1.81
C SER A 77 -3.28 -17.19 1.32
N ILE A 78 -2.72 -17.01 0.12
CA ILE A 78 -2.37 -15.69 -0.44
C ILE A 78 -3.61 -14.80 -0.66
N PRO A 79 -4.74 -15.27 -1.23
CA PRO A 79 -5.93 -14.44 -1.40
C PRO A 79 -6.46 -13.82 -0.11
N VAL A 80 -6.38 -14.54 1.02
CA VAL A 80 -6.78 -14.02 2.33
C VAL A 80 -5.88 -12.85 2.73
N ARG A 81 -4.56 -13.06 2.63
CA ARG A 81 -3.55 -12.04 2.93
C ARG A 81 -3.69 -10.80 2.02
N LEU A 82 -3.98 -11.00 0.74
CA LEU A 82 -4.22 -9.90 -0.21
C LEU A 82 -5.45 -9.07 0.19
N LYS A 83 -6.52 -9.72 0.64
CA LYS A 83 -7.73 -9.03 1.10
C LYS A 83 -7.46 -8.21 2.37
N ASP A 84 -6.65 -8.72 3.29
CA ASP A 84 -6.24 -7.99 4.49
C ASP A 84 -5.40 -6.76 4.13
N LEU A 85 -4.47 -6.90 3.18
CA LEU A 85 -3.66 -5.77 2.68
C LEU A 85 -4.50 -4.73 1.93
N GLU A 86 -5.50 -5.15 1.16
CA GLU A 86 -6.46 -4.22 0.53
C GLU A 86 -7.22 -3.41 1.58
N HIS A 87 -7.63 -4.05 2.68
CA HIS A 87 -8.28 -3.37 3.80
C HIS A 87 -7.32 -2.39 4.49
N ASP A 88 -6.10 -2.80 4.79
CA ASP A 88 -5.07 -1.94 5.37
C ASP A 88 -4.76 -0.74 4.48
N LEU A 89 -4.69 -0.94 3.17
CA LEU A 89 -4.49 0.14 2.21
C LEU A 89 -5.64 1.13 2.25
N ALA A 90 -6.88 0.65 2.26
CA ALA A 90 -8.07 1.49 2.34
C ALA A 90 -8.12 2.28 3.65
N LEU A 91 -7.75 1.67 4.79
CA LEU A 91 -7.66 2.35 6.08
C LEU A 91 -6.63 3.48 6.06
N VAL A 92 -5.41 3.21 5.56
CA VAL A 92 -4.34 4.22 5.50
C VAL A 92 -4.71 5.36 4.55
N GLN A 93 -5.34 5.05 3.41
CA GLN A 93 -5.83 6.07 2.48
C GLN A 93 -6.96 6.90 3.10
N GLY A 94 -7.87 6.27 3.84
CA GLY A 94 -8.94 6.93 4.57
C GLY A 94 -8.38 7.88 5.62
N GLU A 95 -7.49 7.41 6.49
CA GLU A 95 -6.85 8.23 7.53
C GLU A 95 -6.09 9.42 6.92
N LEU A 96 -5.34 9.19 5.84
CA LEU A 96 -4.64 10.25 5.13
C LEU A 96 -5.62 11.29 4.58
N ASN A 97 -6.71 10.84 3.95
CA ASN A 97 -7.69 11.73 3.34
C ASN A 97 -8.45 12.55 4.40
N GLU A 98 -8.91 11.92 5.47
CA GLU A 98 -9.57 12.59 6.60
C GLU A 98 -8.67 13.64 7.22
N TRP A 99 -7.39 13.32 7.44
CA TRP A 99 -6.44 14.28 7.97
C TRP A 99 -6.20 15.45 7.00
N LEU A 100 -6.02 15.18 5.71
CA LEU A 100 -5.83 16.23 4.69
C LEU A 100 -7.06 17.11 4.49
N MET A 101 -8.27 16.61 4.78
CA MET A 101 -9.49 17.43 4.79
C MET A 101 -9.52 18.47 5.91
N THR A 102 -8.79 18.24 7.02
CA THR A 102 -8.68 19.23 8.11
C THR A 102 -7.76 20.40 7.76
N ILE A 103 -6.95 20.26 6.70
CA ILE A 103 -5.94 21.24 6.31
C ILE A 103 -6.55 22.17 5.26
N PRO A 104 -6.48 23.50 5.46
CA PRO A 104 -6.94 24.45 4.46
C PRO A 104 -6.18 24.25 3.15
N ASN A 105 -6.88 24.47 2.03
CA ASN A 105 -6.25 24.35 0.72
C ASN A 105 -5.08 25.33 0.58
N LEU A 106 -4.17 25.05 -0.36
CA LEU A 106 -3.00 25.89 -0.64
C LEU A 106 -3.33 27.24 -1.29
#